data_AF-A0A960IS58-F1
#
_entry.id   AF-A0A960IS58-F1
#
_cell.length_a   1.000
_cell.length_b   1.000
_cell.length_c   1.000
_cell.angle_alpha   90.00
_cell.angle_beta   90.00
_cell.angle_gamma   90.00
#
_symmetry.space_group_name_H-M   'P 1'
#
loop_
_entity.id
_entity.type
_entity.pdbx_description
1 polymer ?
#
loop_
_entity_poly.entity_id
_entity_poly.type
_entity_poly.pdbx_seq_one_letter_code
_entity_poly.pdbx_strand_id
1 'polypeptide(L)'
;AFKDVALQLVGRLFDHVLTARGSSVTILGATSGDTGSAAMDAFSGLSRAQCVILFPDGRTSDIQRRQMTTIAAPNCHAVAVDGTFDDCQDLVKAAFGDEEFRTEVGLSAVNSINWGRVMAQVVYYVSAHLEVSPEGTEVDFCVPTGNFGNVLAGWVAKRMGLPIRRLVVASNRNDILTRTINDGDMSTNEVVPTTSPSMDIQVSSNFERLLFEVLGRDGSAVSAMLGEFRGDGSVTVPSEILDRIRADFDAGRLSDDGAADVIERMHEDHGVLLDPHSAVGVGVAERILARTPDGATPMVCLATAHPAKFPDAVFAASGVRPTLPAKLGDLLELPEHFDHVPDDLDRVEELVRRVLAVRD
;
A
#
# COMPACT_ATOMS: atom_id res chain seq x y z
N ALA A 1 5.01 -6.50 -6.33
CA ALA A 1 3.62 -6.02 -6.07
C ALA A 1 3.50 -4.59 -6.59
N PHE A 2 2.31 -3.97 -6.64
CA PHE A 2 2.17 -2.62 -7.21
C PHE A 2 3.03 -1.54 -6.50
N LYS A 3 3.39 -1.78 -5.23
CA LYS A 3 4.26 -0.89 -4.45
C LYS A 3 5.64 -0.71 -5.08
N ASP A 4 6.10 -1.69 -5.87
CA ASP A 4 7.41 -1.68 -6.52
C ASP A 4 7.53 -0.50 -7.50
N VAL A 5 6.46 -0.16 -8.24
CA VAL A 5 6.45 0.97 -9.20
C VAL A 5 6.87 2.27 -8.51
N ALA A 6 6.31 2.52 -7.33
CA ALA A 6 6.63 3.70 -6.55
C ALA A 6 8.00 3.61 -5.88
N LEU A 7 8.26 2.50 -5.18
CA LEU A 7 9.43 2.39 -4.33
C LEU A 7 10.73 2.32 -5.14
N GLN A 8 10.75 1.61 -6.28
CA GLN A 8 11.92 1.54 -7.15
C GLN A 8 12.34 2.91 -7.68
N LEU A 9 11.38 3.81 -7.97
CA LEU A 9 11.68 5.19 -8.33
C LEU A 9 12.14 5.99 -7.11
N VAL A 10 11.40 5.91 -5.99
CA VAL A 10 11.69 6.69 -4.78
C VAL A 10 13.07 6.36 -4.21
N GLY A 11 13.47 5.09 -4.16
CA GLY A 11 14.82 4.70 -3.70
C GLY A 11 15.91 5.41 -4.49
N ARG A 12 15.83 5.40 -5.83
CA ARG A 12 16.79 6.09 -6.70
C ARG A 12 16.76 7.62 -6.55
N LEU A 13 15.58 8.21 -6.34
CA LEU A 13 15.45 9.64 -6.08
C LEU A 13 16.11 10.02 -4.74
N PHE A 14 15.96 9.19 -3.71
CA PHE A 14 16.66 9.35 -2.43
C PHE A 14 18.17 9.31 -2.65
N ASP A 15 18.70 8.27 -3.28
CA ASP A 15 20.15 8.13 -3.49
C ASP A 15 20.73 9.29 -4.32
N HIS A 16 20.02 9.73 -5.36
CA HIS A 16 20.41 10.88 -6.17
C HIS A 16 20.48 12.18 -5.36
N VAL A 17 19.41 12.52 -4.62
CA VAL A 17 19.34 13.77 -3.85
C VAL A 17 20.33 13.76 -2.69
N LEU A 18 20.48 12.62 -1.99
CA LEU A 18 21.42 12.49 -0.89
C LEU A 18 22.87 12.53 -1.36
N THR A 19 23.18 11.95 -2.52
CA THR A 19 24.51 12.04 -3.13
C THR A 19 24.86 13.50 -3.45
N ALA A 20 23.94 14.24 -4.06
CA ALA A 20 24.14 15.66 -4.36
C ALA A 20 24.34 16.53 -3.10
N ARG A 21 23.77 16.12 -1.96
CA ARG A 21 23.91 16.80 -0.67
C ARG A 21 25.12 16.32 0.15
N GLY A 22 25.80 15.27 -0.28
CA GLY A 22 26.86 14.62 0.51
C GLY A 22 26.34 14.01 1.82
N SER A 23 25.05 13.68 1.91
CA SER A 23 24.41 13.16 3.12
C SER A 23 23.97 11.70 2.95
N SER A 24 23.47 11.09 4.03
CA SER A 24 22.88 9.75 4.02
C SER A 24 21.72 9.66 5.00
N VAL A 25 20.92 8.61 4.86
CA VAL A 25 19.78 8.35 5.75
C VAL A 25 19.74 6.89 6.17
N THR A 26 19.05 6.65 7.28
CA THR A 26 18.66 5.31 7.72
C THR A 26 17.16 5.17 7.55
N ILE A 27 16.73 4.33 6.62
CA ILE A 27 15.34 3.97 6.44
C ILE A 27 14.97 2.93 7.49
N LEU A 28 14.06 3.26 8.40
CA LEU A 28 13.47 2.32 9.34
C LEU A 28 11.98 2.15 9.04
N GLY A 29 11.52 0.91 8.98
CA GLY A 29 10.12 0.59 8.73
C GLY A 29 9.70 -0.75 9.30
N ALA A 30 8.39 -0.96 9.41
CA ALA A 30 7.77 -2.20 9.83
C ALA A 30 6.92 -2.77 8.68
N THR A 31 6.83 -4.10 8.58
CA THR A 31 5.98 -4.74 7.59
C THR A 31 5.31 -6.02 8.08
N SER A 32 4.15 -6.32 7.50
CA SER A 32 3.53 -7.64 7.48
C SER A 32 3.95 -8.49 6.26
N GLY A 33 4.84 -7.97 5.40
CA GLY A 33 5.43 -8.69 4.28
C GLY A 33 5.65 -7.81 3.05
N ASP A 34 4.58 -7.52 2.31
CA ASP A 34 4.66 -6.91 0.98
C ASP A 34 5.39 -5.56 0.94
N THR A 35 5.10 -4.68 1.89
CA THR A 35 5.70 -3.34 1.90
C THR A 35 7.20 -3.39 2.18
N GLY A 36 7.64 -4.27 3.08
CA GLY A 36 9.04 -4.48 3.38
C GLY A 36 9.81 -5.07 2.20
N SER A 37 9.26 -6.10 1.53
CA SER A 37 9.88 -6.65 0.32
C SER A 37 10.14 -5.60 -0.76
N ALA A 38 9.17 -4.71 -1.00
CA ALA A 38 9.27 -3.67 -2.01
C ALA A 38 10.24 -2.54 -1.59
N ALA A 39 10.31 -2.24 -0.29
CA ALA A 39 11.24 -1.25 0.24
C ALA A 39 12.68 -1.79 0.19
N MET A 40 12.94 -3.00 0.68
CA MET A 40 14.28 -3.56 0.67
C MET A 40 14.81 -3.72 -0.76
N ASP A 41 14.00 -4.24 -1.69
CA ASP A 41 14.40 -4.35 -3.10
C ASP A 41 14.69 -2.97 -3.74
N ALA A 42 13.93 -1.94 -3.36
CA ALA A 42 14.14 -0.58 -3.87
C ALA A 42 15.39 0.12 -3.33
N PHE A 43 15.79 -0.21 -2.09
CA PHE A 43 16.96 0.37 -1.44
C PHE A 43 18.22 -0.51 -1.57
N SER A 44 18.07 -1.75 -2.02
CA SER A 44 19.15 -2.70 -2.26
C SER A 44 20.25 -2.10 -3.14
N GLY A 45 21.47 -2.04 -2.61
CA GLY A 45 22.65 -1.55 -3.32
C GLY A 45 22.78 -0.02 -3.42
N LEU A 46 21.89 0.74 -2.79
CA LEU A 46 22.01 2.21 -2.75
C LEU A 46 23.08 2.66 -1.75
N SER A 47 23.89 3.64 -2.15
CA SER A 47 25.09 4.05 -1.40
C SER A 47 24.82 5.03 -0.27
N ARG A 48 23.68 5.75 -0.34
CA ARG A 48 23.32 6.81 0.61
C ARG A 48 22.22 6.43 1.58
N ALA A 49 21.73 5.20 1.55
CA ALA A 49 20.64 4.75 2.40
C ALA A 49 20.91 3.38 3.00
N GLN A 50 20.85 3.29 4.34
CA GLN A 50 20.67 2.03 5.03
C GLN A 50 19.17 1.72 5.07
N CYS A 51 18.79 0.45 4.93
CA CYS A 51 17.39 0.02 4.97
C CYS A 51 17.22 -1.07 6.02
N VAL A 52 16.56 -0.73 7.12
CA VAL A 52 16.25 -1.63 8.23
C VAL A 52 14.75 -1.86 8.25
N ILE A 53 14.33 -3.10 8.06
CA ILE A 53 12.92 -3.48 8.02
C ILE A 53 12.61 -4.50 9.11
N LEU A 54 11.76 -4.09 10.04
CA LEU A 54 11.20 -4.92 11.09
C LEU A 54 10.05 -5.75 10.53
N PHE A 55 10.02 -7.04 10.82
CA PHE A 55 8.89 -7.92 10.54
C PHE A 55 8.65 -8.88 11.71
N PRO A 56 7.39 -9.28 11.97
CA PRO A 56 7.09 -10.18 13.08
C PRO A 56 7.57 -11.60 12.78
N ASP A 57 8.34 -12.17 13.71
CA ASP A 57 8.89 -13.51 13.56
C ASP A 57 7.78 -14.57 13.49
N GLY A 58 7.93 -15.51 12.56
CA GLY A 58 6.97 -16.58 12.31
C GLY A 58 5.57 -16.16 11.83
N ARG A 59 5.31 -14.87 11.60
CA ARG A 59 3.98 -14.34 11.22
C ARG A 59 3.90 -13.75 9.80
N THR A 60 5.01 -13.73 9.09
CA THR A 60 5.09 -13.30 7.67
C THR A 60 5.06 -14.52 6.76
N SER A 61 4.35 -14.46 5.62
CA SER A 61 4.34 -15.60 4.68
C SER A 61 5.75 -15.93 4.18
N ASP A 62 6.02 -17.20 3.88
CA ASP A 62 7.36 -17.64 3.45
C ASP A 62 7.89 -16.89 2.23
N ILE A 63 7.02 -16.62 1.26
CA ILE A 63 7.40 -15.91 0.04
C ILE A 63 7.78 -14.47 0.38
N GLN A 64 6.97 -13.77 1.18
CA GLN A 64 7.25 -12.37 1.55
C GLN A 64 8.47 -12.24 2.46
N ARG A 65 8.62 -13.16 3.42
CA ARG A 65 9.79 -13.26 4.31
C ARG A 65 11.06 -13.45 3.49
N ARG A 66 11.09 -14.45 2.61
CA ARG A 66 12.25 -14.72 1.75
C ARG A 66 12.58 -13.56 0.81
N GLN A 67 11.58 -12.86 0.27
CA GLN A 67 11.83 -11.65 -0.53
C GLN A 67 12.58 -10.54 0.24
N MET A 68 12.55 -10.56 1.58
CA MET A 68 13.32 -9.64 2.42
C MET A 68 14.66 -10.26 2.85
N THR A 69 14.62 -11.48 3.38
CA THR A 69 15.77 -12.11 4.03
C THR A 69 16.81 -12.67 3.06
N THR A 70 16.48 -12.90 1.78
CA THR A 70 17.45 -13.39 0.79
C THR A 70 18.17 -12.26 0.05
N ILE A 71 17.92 -11.00 0.41
CA ILE A 71 18.61 -9.84 -0.17
C ILE A 71 20.04 -9.79 0.40
N ALA A 72 21.03 -10.05 -0.46
CA ALA A 72 22.44 -10.05 -0.08
C ALA A 72 23.10 -8.66 -0.03
N ALA A 73 22.34 -7.59 -0.27
CA ALA A 73 22.89 -6.24 -0.29
C ALA A 73 23.29 -5.79 1.12
N PRO A 74 24.54 -5.32 1.33
CA PRO A 74 25.05 -5.03 2.67
C PRO A 74 24.37 -3.84 3.37
N ASN A 75 23.63 -3.02 2.61
CA ASN A 75 22.89 -1.89 3.16
C ASN A 75 21.42 -2.23 3.51
N CYS A 76 21.02 -3.49 3.36
CA CYS A 76 19.67 -3.98 3.63
C CYS A 76 19.70 -4.96 4.81
N HIS A 77 18.92 -4.66 5.84
CA HIS A 77 18.89 -5.40 7.11
C HIS A 77 17.44 -5.78 7.40
N ALA A 78 17.10 -7.05 7.14
CA ALA A 78 15.85 -7.63 7.60
C ALA A 78 15.99 -7.99 9.08
N VAL A 79 15.00 -7.62 9.89
CA VAL A 79 15.01 -7.83 11.35
C VAL A 79 13.71 -8.50 11.78
N ALA A 80 13.83 -9.74 12.25
CA ALA A 80 12.74 -10.48 12.86
C ALA A 80 12.53 -10.00 14.31
N VAL A 81 11.32 -9.57 14.63
CA VAL A 81 10.93 -9.11 15.98
C VAL A 81 10.09 -10.19 16.66
N ASP A 82 10.41 -10.51 17.91
CA ASP A 82 9.64 -11.44 18.75
C ASP A 82 8.30 -10.83 19.20
N GLY A 83 7.39 -10.64 18.25
CA GLY A 83 6.12 -9.95 18.48
C GLY A 83 5.15 -10.04 17.32
N THR A 84 4.23 -9.10 17.30
CA THR A 84 3.20 -8.91 16.27
C THR A 84 3.62 -7.81 15.28
N PHE A 85 2.84 -7.64 14.21
CA PHE A 85 3.04 -6.52 13.31
C PHE A 85 2.80 -5.17 14.01
N ASP A 86 1.85 -5.11 14.93
CA ASP A 86 1.55 -3.89 15.70
C ASP A 86 2.74 -3.52 16.59
N ASP A 87 3.36 -4.51 17.25
CA ASP A 87 4.58 -4.31 18.06
C ASP A 87 5.72 -3.76 17.18
N CYS A 88 5.93 -4.32 15.98
CA CYS A 88 6.89 -3.78 15.01
C CYS A 88 6.58 -2.32 14.64
N GLN A 89 5.30 -1.97 14.44
CA GLN A 89 4.91 -0.59 14.12
C GLN A 89 5.15 0.34 15.31
N ASP A 90 4.89 -0.11 16.53
CA ASP A 90 5.07 0.68 17.74
C ASP A 90 6.55 0.92 18.05
N LEU A 91 7.43 -0.07 17.84
CA LEU A 91 8.88 0.12 17.88
C LEU A 91 9.35 1.19 16.89
N VAL A 92 8.87 1.14 15.65
CA VAL A 92 9.19 2.16 14.64
C VAL A 92 8.70 3.54 15.07
N LYS A 93 7.45 3.65 15.56
CA LYS A 93 6.91 4.94 16.05
C LYS A 93 7.72 5.48 17.22
N ALA A 94 8.10 4.62 18.17
CA ALA A 94 8.88 4.99 19.34
C ALA A 94 10.27 5.50 18.93
N ALA A 95 10.95 4.81 18.01
CA ALA A 95 12.20 5.27 17.39
C ALA A 95 12.03 6.61 16.65
N PHE A 96 10.87 6.87 16.03
CA PHE A 96 10.58 8.17 15.42
C PHE A 96 10.16 9.27 16.43
N GLY A 97 9.85 8.90 17.67
CA GLY A 97 9.57 9.80 18.78
C GLY A 97 10.82 10.22 19.54
N ASP A 98 11.90 9.44 19.46
CA ASP A 98 13.21 9.79 20.02
C ASP A 98 13.95 10.77 19.10
N GLU A 99 13.99 12.05 19.48
CA GLU A 99 14.65 13.10 18.71
C GLU A 99 16.17 12.95 18.66
N GLU A 100 16.79 12.43 19.73
CA GLU A 100 18.23 12.25 19.83
C GLU A 100 18.67 11.13 18.89
N PHE A 101 18.07 9.94 19.01
CA PHE A 101 18.32 8.80 18.14
C PHE A 101 18.05 9.13 16.68
N ARG A 102 16.94 9.80 16.37
CA ARG A 102 16.61 10.22 14.99
C ARG A 102 17.71 11.06 14.36
N THR A 103 18.23 12.01 15.13
CA THR A 103 19.26 12.93 14.66
C THR A 103 20.59 12.20 14.53
N GLU A 104 20.93 11.36 15.50
CA GLU A 104 22.13 10.52 15.52
C GLU A 104 22.25 9.67 14.24
N VAL A 105 21.19 8.94 13.88
CA VAL A 105 21.24 7.95 12.79
C VAL A 105 20.74 8.46 11.44
N GLY A 106 20.32 9.73 11.36
CA GLY A 106 19.69 10.30 10.17
C GLY A 106 18.42 9.54 9.78
N LEU A 107 17.56 9.25 10.77
CA LEU A 107 16.40 8.39 10.61
C LEU A 107 15.37 9.00 9.64
N SER A 108 14.92 8.18 8.70
CA SER A 108 13.92 8.55 7.71
C SER A 108 12.94 7.40 7.48
N ALA A 109 11.71 7.73 7.09
CA ALA A 109 10.67 6.75 6.83
C ALA A 109 10.35 6.70 5.33
N VAL A 110 10.18 5.48 4.81
CA VAL A 110 9.59 5.24 3.48
C VAL A 110 8.18 4.68 3.68
N ASN A 111 7.33 5.52 4.25
CA ASN A 111 5.93 5.18 4.57
C ASN A 111 4.98 5.49 3.39
N SER A 112 3.70 5.16 3.54
CA SER A 112 2.66 5.33 2.52
C SER A 112 2.33 6.79 2.19
N ILE A 113 2.78 7.75 3.01
CA ILE A 113 2.48 9.17 2.85
C ILE A 113 3.55 9.94 2.07
N ASN A 114 4.68 9.33 1.71
CA ASN A 114 5.68 10.00 0.88
C ASN A 114 5.08 10.41 -0.49
N TRP A 115 5.15 11.70 -0.82
CA TRP A 115 4.56 12.23 -2.07
C TRP A 115 5.14 11.57 -3.33
N GLY A 116 6.43 11.25 -3.34
CA GLY A 116 7.09 10.55 -4.44
C GLY A 116 6.43 9.20 -4.76
N ARG A 117 5.83 8.53 -3.77
CA ARG A 117 5.07 7.30 -4.00
C ARG A 117 3.78 7.54 -4.75
N VAL A 118 3.00 8.55 -4.36
CA VAL A 118 1.75 8.93 -5.06
C VAL A 118 2.07 9.41 -6.47
N MET A 119 3.07 10.28 -6.60
CA MET A 119 3.53 10.82 -7.89
C MET A 119 3.92 9.70 -8.87
N ALA A 120 4.71 8.72 -8.45
CA ALA A 120 5.14 7.62 -9.30
C ALA A 120 3.96 6.78 -9.82
N GLN A 121 2.91 6.65 -9.01
CA GLN A 121 1.71 5.87 -9.34
C GLN A 121 0.84 6.52 -10.41
N VAL A 122 0.92 7.84 -10.60
CA VAL A 122 0.19 8.57 -11.66
C VAL A 122 0.47 7.99 -13.05
N VAL A 123 1.71 7.53 -13.27
CA VAL A 123 2.19 7.07 -14.58
C VAL A 123 1.37 5.91 -15.13
N TYR A 124 0.98 4.93 -14.29
CA TYR A 124 0.25 3.77 -14.81
C TYR A 124 -1.23 4.05 -15.10
N TYR A 125 -1.82 5.11 -14.52
CA TYR A 125 -3.15 5.57 -14.94
C TYR A 125 -3.10 6.12 -16.36
N VAL A 126 -2.08 6.94 -16.66
CA VAL A 126 -1.86 7.48 -18.00
C VAL A 126 -1.58 6.35 -18.99
N SER A 127 -0.68 5.42 -18.66
CA SER A 127 -0.35 4.32 -19.58
C SER A 127 -1.55 3.38 -19.82
N ALA A 128 -2.29 3.00 -18.77
CA ALA A 128 -3.46 2.13 -18.91
C ALA A 128 -4.58 2.82 -19.71
N HIS A 129 -4.80 4.12 -19.48
CA HIS A 129 -5.76 4.89 -20.25
C HIS A 129 -5.37 4.92 -21.74
N LEU A 130 -4.10 5.19 -22.08
CA LEU A 130 -3.64 5.23 -23.47
C LEU A 130 -3.82 3.88 -24.19
N GLU A 131 -3.68 2.77 -23.46
CA GLU A 131 -3.88 1.43 -24.01
C GLU A 131 -5.36 1.11 -24.25
N VAL A 132 -6.22 1.45 -23.29
CA VAL A 132 -7.65 1.09 -23.31
C VAL A 132 -8.49 2.08 -24.11
N SER A 133 -8.04 3.33 -24.21
CA SER A 133 -8.75 4.43 -24.86
C SER A 133 -7.79 5.26 -25.73
N PRO A 134 -7.32 4.71 -26.86
CA PRO A 134 -6.37 5.39 -27.75
C PRO A 134 -6.97 6.66 -28.38
N GLU A 135 -8.30 6.71 -28.53
CA GLU A 135 -9.05 7.86 -29.04
C GLU A 135 -9.27 8.96 -27.99
N GLY A 136 -8.83 8.76 -26.74
CA GLY A 136 -8.97 9.76 -25.68
C GLY A 136 -10.37 9.84 -25.06
N THR A 137 -11.21 8.82 -25.24
CA THR A 137 -12.51 8.71 -24.56
C THR A 137 -12.37 8.41 -23.07
N GLU A 138 -13.40 8.69 -22.29
CA GLU A 138 -13.35 8.49 -20.84
C GLU A 138 -13.14 7.03 -20.44
N VAL A 139 -12.39 6.82 -19.35
CA VAL A 139 -12.13 5.52 -18.73
C VAL A 139 -12.47 5.57 -17.24
N ASP A 140 -13.07 4.50 -16.71
CA ASP A 140 -13.24 4.31 -15.28
C ASP A 140 -12.10 3.46 -14.71
N PHE A 141 -11.72 3.69 -13.45
CA PHE A 141 -10.75 2.86 -12.76
C PHE A 141 -11.32 2.34 -11.45
N CYS A 142 -11.16 1.03 -11.21
CA CYS A 142 -11.48 0.41 -9.92
C CYS A 142 -10.20 -0.01 -9.19
N VAL A 143 -10.07 0.42 -7.94
CA VAL A 143 -8.83 0.32 -7.18
C VAL A 143 -9.11 -0.37 -5.84
N PRO A 144 -8.54 -1.58 -5.62
CA PRO A 144 -8.45 -2.17 -4.29
C PRO A 144 -7.68 -1.23 -3.37
N THR A 145 -8.34 -0.68 -2.36
CA THR A 145 -7.84 0.49 -1.64
C THR A 145 -7.77 0.24 -0.13
N GLY A 146 -6.55 0.40 0.41
CA GLY A 146 -6.31 0.60 1.85
C GLY A 146 -6.02 2.08 2.15
N ASN A 147 -4.74 2.47 2.11
CA ASN A 147 -4.26 3.81 2.50
C ASN A 147 -4.51 4.95 1.48
N PHE A 148 -5.44 4.80 0.54
CA PHE A 148 -5.86 5.80 -0.47
C PHE A 148 -4.80 6.31 -1.47
N GLY A 149 -3.51 6.01 -1.29
CA GLY A 149 -2.45 6.59 -2.15
C GLY A 149 -2.56 6.22 -3.63
N ASN A 150 -2.95 4.98 -3.93
CA ASN A 150 -3.11 4.50 -5.31
C ASN A 150 -4.25 5.23 -6.03
N VAL A 151 -5.46 5.18 -5.48
CA VAL A 151 -6.62 5.87 -6.08
C VAL A 151 -6.44 7.39 -6.10
N LEU A 152 -5.74 7.97 -5.11
CA LEU A 152 -5.36 9.38 -5.13
C LEU A 152 -4.44 9.70 -6.32
N ALA A 153 -3.53 8.81 -6.71
CA ALA A 153 -2.72 9.02 -7.91
C ALA A 153 -3.57 9.03 -9.19
N GLY A 154 -4.64 8.22 -9.25
CA GLY A 154 -5.64 8.29 -10.31
C GLY A 154 -6.38 9.62 -10.32
N TRP A 155 -6.72 10.14 -9.14
CA TRP A 155 -7.30 11.48 -9.01
C TRP A 155 -6.34 12.58 -9.47
N VAL A 156 -5.05 12.49 -9.10
CA VAL A 156 -4.02 13.41 -9.61
C VAL A 156 -3.95 13.36 -11.13
N ALA A 157 -3.97 12.16 -11.75
CA ALA A 157 -4.00 12.01 -13.20
C ALA A 157 -5.23 12.69 -13.82
N LYS A 158 -6.42 12.50 -13.22
CA LYS A 158 -7.67 13.17 -13.64
C LYS A 158 -7.53 14.69 -13.57
N ARG A 159 -6.99 15.22 -12.46
CA ARG A 159 -6.76 16.66 -12.27
C ARG A 159 -5.70 17.23 -13.22
N MET A 160 -4.79 16.40 -13.73
CA MET A 160 -3.83 16.77 -14.78
C MET A 160 -4.47 16.80 -16.19
N GLY A 161 -5.72 16.37 -16.34
CA GLY A 161 -6.48 16.40 -17.59
C GLY A 161 -6.65 15.05 -18.28
N LEU A 162 -6.25 13.94 -17.65
CA LEU A 162 -6.52 12.61 -18.18
C LEU A 162 -8.04 12.33 -18.15
N PRO A 163 -8.68 11.89 -19.26
CA PRO A 163 -10.12 11.60 -19.32
C PRO A 163 -10.55 10.41 -18.44
N ILE A 164 -10.64 10.64 -17.14
CA ILE A 164 -11.16 9.66 -16.17
C ILE A 164 -12.58 10.07 -15.78
N ARG A 165 -13.57 9.21 -16.03
CA ARG A 165 -14.96 9.49 -15.60
C ARG A 165 -15.12 9.24 -14.10
N ARG A 166 -14.93 7.98 -13.64
CA ARG A 166 -15.03 7.61 -12.22
C ARG A 166 -13.78 6.93 -11.67
N LEU A 167 -13.50 7.19 -10.40
CA LEU A 167 -12.54 6.46 -9.58
C LEU A 167 -13.30 5.64 -8.53
N VAL A 168 -13.33 4.33 -8.69
CA VAL A 168 -14.04 3.42 -7.79
C VAL A 168 -13.08 2.92 -6.71
N VAL A 169 -13.43 3.19 -5.46
CA VAL A 169 -12.74 2.66 -4.26
C VAL A 169 -13.33 1.30 -3.91
N ALA A 170 -12.53 0.25 -4.03
CA ALA A 170 -12.92 -1.10 -3.62
C ALA A 170 -12.31 -1.44 -2.26
N SER A 171 -13.16 -1.61 -1.25
CA SER A 171 -12.78 -2.04 0.10
C SER A 171 -13.09 -3.52 0.32
N ASN A 172 -12.37 -4.15 1.24
CA ASN A 172 -12.78 -5.43 1.81
C ASN A 172 -13.76 -5.17 2.99
N ARG A 173 -13.78 -6.05 3.99
CA ARG A 173 -14.60 -5.87 5.20
C ARG A 173 -14.25 -4.61 6.01
N ASN A 174 -13.00 -4.14 5.92
CA ASN A 174 -12.53 -2.89 6.54
C ASN A 174 -12.89 -1.71 5.62
N ASP A 175 -14.10 -1.21 5.76
CA ASP A 175 -14.80 -0.43 4.73
C ASP A 175 -14.98 1.06 5.06
N ILE A 176 -14.15 1.64 5.93
CA ILE A 176 -14.27 3.05 6.33
C ILE A 176 -14.37 3.99 5.13
N LEU A 177 -13.56 3.80 4.08
CA LEU A 177 -13.63 4.62 2.87
C LEU A 177 -14.96 4.45 2.12
N THR A 178 -15.50 3.23 2.09
CA THR A 178 -16.78 2.96 1.44
C THR A 178 -17.92 3.63 2.20
N ARG A 179 -17.96 3.54 3.54
CA ARG A 179 -18.95 4.23 4.38
C ARG A 179 -18.81 5.74 4.31
N THR A 180 -17.59 6.27 4.32
CA THR A 180 -17.35 7.71 4.14
C THR A 180 -17.90 8.20 2.80
N ILE A 181 -17.60 7.51 1.69
CA ILE A 181 -18.04 7.95 0.35
C ILE A 181 -19.56 7.76 0.17
N ASN A 182 -20.13 6.67 0.70
CA ASN A 182 -21.54 6.35 0.49
C ASN A 182 -22.51 6.99 1.49
N ASP A 183 -22.05 7.32 2.69
CA ASP A 183 -22.93 7.77 3.78
C ASP A 183 -22.37 8.97 4.57
N GLY A 184 -21.12 9.39 4.31
CA GLY A 184 -20.43 10.42 5.08
C GLY A 184 -19.92 9.94 6.44
N ASP A 185 -20.08 8.66 6.76
CA ASP A 185 -19.66 8.06 8.03
C ASP A 185 -18.17 7.71 8.00
N MET A 186 -17.33 8.59 8.57
CA MET A 186 -15.90 8.36 8.78
C MET A 186 -15.64 7.95 10.23
N SER A 187 -16.11 6.78 10.63
CA SER A 187 -15.85 6.17 11.94
C SER A 187 -14.91 4.97 11.86
N THR A 188 -14.06 4.80 12.88
CA THR A 188 -13.22 3.62 13.05
C THR A 188 -14.02 2.46 13.64
N ASN A 189 -13.76 1.26 13.15
CA ASN A 189 -14.23 0.00 13.71
C ASN A 189 -13.04 -0.85 14.14
N GLU A 190 -13.30 -2.01 14.75
CA GLU A 190 -12.28 -3.04 14.94
C GLU A 190 -11.74 -3.49 13.57
N VAL A 191 -10.41 -3.62 13.45
CA VAL A 191 -9.78 -4.21 12.26
C VAL A 191 -10.12 -5.69 12.21
N VAL A 192 -10.80 -6.12 11.15
CA VAL A 192 -11.10 -7.54 10.94
C VAL A 192 -10.08 -8.11 9.96
N PRO A 193 -9.29 -9.13 10.33
CA PRO A 193 -8.40 -9.80 9.39
C PRO A 193 -9.18 -10.40 8.21
N THR A 194 -8.70 -10.17 7.00
CA THR A 194 -9.30 -10.69 5.76
C THR A 194 -8.29 -11.47 4.92
N THR A 195 -8.75 -12.04 3.81
CA THR A 195 -7.87 -12.64 2.78
C THR A 195 -7.05 -11.59 2.00
N SER A 196 -7.36 -10.30 2.15
CA SER A 196 -6.69 -9.17 1.48
C SER A 196 -6.01 -8.24 2.49
N PRO A 197 -5.02 -8.73 3.26
CA PRO A 197 -4.52 -8.05 4.47
C PRO A 197 -3.85 -6.70 4.21
N SER A 198 -3.41 -6.40 2.98
CA SER A 198 -2.86 -5.07 2.65
C SER A 198 -3.93 -3.95 2.65
N MET A 199 -5.21 -4.31 2.76
CA MET A 199 -6.35 -3.40 2.78
C MET A 199 -7.04 -3.33 4.15
N ASP A 200 -6.59 -4.12 5.13
CA ASP A 200 -7.16 -4.18 6.49
C ASP A 200 -6.76 -2.96 7.32
N ILE A 201 -7.37 -1.81 7.04
CA ILE A 201 -7.06 -0.52 7.66
C ILE A 201 -8.32 0.19 8.15
N GLN A 202 -8.18 0.96 9.23
CA GLN A 202 -9.25 1.80 9.80
C GLN A 202 -8.96 3.29 9.67
N VAL A 203 -7.73 3.67 9.33
CA VAL A 203 -7.35 5.05 9.04
C VAL A 203 -6.59 5.07 7.73
N SER A 204 -7.13 5.78 6.74
CA SER A 204 -6.54 5.83 5.41
C SER A 204 -5.62 7.03 5.26
N SER A 205 -4.30 6.79 5.34
CA SER A 205 -3.32 7.85 5.53
C SER A 205 -3.27 8.92 4.43
N ASN A 206 -3.66 8.60 3.19
CA ASN A 206 -3.67 9.58 2.09
C ASN A 206 -5.05 10.22 1.88
N PHE A 207 -6.09 9.82 2.61
CA PHE A 207 -7.42 10.41 2.46
C PHE A 207 -7.44 11.88 2.90
N GLU A 208 -6.60 12.25 3.87
CA GLU A 208 -6.34 13.65 4.26
C GLU A 208 -5.99 14.55 3.07
N ARG A 209 -5.26 14.04 2.07
CA ARG A 209 -4.92 14.83 0.87
C ARG A 209 -6.13 15.14 0.02
N LEU A 210 -7.07 14.20 -0.09
CA LEU A 210 -8.33 14.45 -0.78
C LEU A 210 -9.18 15.43 0.03
N LEU A 211 -9.28 15.25 1.35
CA LEU A 211 -9.99 16.17 2.25
C LEU A 211 -9.48 17.61 2.08
N PHE A 212 -8.17 17.81 2.04
CA PHE A 212 -7.56 19.12 1.77
C PHE A 212 -8.06 19.73 0.47
N GLU A 213 -8.13 18.96 -0.61
CA GLU A 213 -8.60 19.46 -1.90
C GLU A 213 -10.10 19.78 -1.90
N VAL A 214 -10.95 18.90 -1.34
CA VAL A 214 -12.41 19.12 -1.32
C VAL A 214 -12.85 20.16 -0.31
N LEU A 215 -12.05 20.44 0.72
CA LEU A 215 -12.23 21.55 1.67
C LEU A 215 -11.65 22.88 1.13
N GLY A 216 -11.28 22.95 -0.15
CA GLY A 216 -10.80 24.20 -0.76
C GLY A 216 -9.39 24.59 -0.33
N ARG A 217 -8.55 23.61 0.01
CA ARG A 217 -7.16 23.78 0.46
C ARG A 217 -7.04 24.56 1.76
N ASP A 218 -8.06 24.49 2.61
CA ASP A 218 -8.05 25.05 3.96
C ASP A 218 -7.45 24.04 4.95
N GLY A 219 -6.18 24.26 5.30
CA GLY A 219 -5.48 23.43 6.28
C GLY A 219 -6.07 23.49 7.70
N SER A 220 -6.72 24.60 8.07
CA SER A 220 -7.38 24.73 9.38
C SER A 220 -8.64 23.88 9.43
N ALA A 221 -9.44 23.87 8.36
CA ALA A 221 -10.63 23.04 8.25
C ALA A 221 -10.28 21.53 8.29
N VAL A 222 -9.24 21.13 7.56
CA VAL A 222 -8.73 19.73 7.61
C VAL A 222 -8.28 19.38 9.03
N SER A 223 -7.51 20.26 9.67
CA SER A 223 -7.00 20.03 11.02
C SER A 223 -8.12 19.90 12.05
N ALA A 224 -9.18 20.71 11.93
CA ALA A 224 -10.35 20.62 12.80
C ALA A 224 -11.08 19.27 12.63
N MET A 225 -11.38 18.89 11.39
CA MET A 225 -12.06 17.62 11.08
C MET A 225 -11.25 16.39 11.53
N LEU A 226 -9.94 16.39 11.30
CA LEU A 226 -9.08 15.30 11.75
C LEU A 226 -8.83 15.33 13.26
N GLY A 227 -8.91 16.49 13.89
CA GLY A 227 -8.89 16.64 15.34
C GLY A 227 -10.09 15.97 16.00
N GLU A 228 -11.29 16.23 15.48
CA GLU A 228 -12.54 15.57 15.90
C GLU A 228 -12.44 14.05 15.73
N PHE A 229 -12.05 13.60 14.54
CA PHE A 229 -11.87 12.18 14.26
C PHE A 229 -10.87 11.49 15.21
N ARG A 230 -9.75 12.14 15.55
CA ARG A 230 -8.76 11.59 16.51
C ARG A 230 -9.28 11.57 17.95
N GLY A 231 -10.14 12.51 18.32
CA GLY A 231 -10.73 12.60 19.66
C GLY A 231 -11.83 11.57 19.88
N ASP A 232 -12.76 11.47 18.93
CA ASP A 232 -13.99 10.69 19.08
C ASP A 232 -13.95 9.34 18.32
N GLY A 233 -12.90 9.09 17.53
CA GLY A 233 -12.80 7.92 16.65
C GLY A 233 -13.78 7.95 15.47
N SER A 234 -14.51 9.06 15.29
CA SER A 234 -15.52 9.25 14.26
C SER A 234 -15.69 10.71 13.88
N VAL A 235 -16.10 10.95 12.64
CA VAL A 235 -16.62 12.26 12.19
C VAL A 235 -17.62 12.02 11.06
N THR A 236 -18.69 12.81 11.04
CA THR A 236 -19.63 12.81 9.92
C THR A 236 -19.20 13.86 8.90
N VAL A 237 -18.88 13.43 7.68
CA VAL A 237 -18.51 14.32 6.59
C VAL A 237 -19.74 15.12 6.15
N PRO A 238 -19.68 16.47 6.16
CA PRO A 238 -20.81 17.30 5.74
C PRO A 238 -21.24 17.01 4.31
N SER A 239 -22.54 17.09 4.03
CA SER A 239 -23.12 16.75 2.72
C SER A 239 -22.48 17.49 1.56
N GLU A 240 -22.15 18.77 1.73
CA GLU A 240 -21.50 19.59 0.70
C GLU A 240 -20.09 19.08 0.34
N ILE A 241 -19.36 18.55 1.33
CA ILE A 241 -18.03 17.96 1.13
C ILE A 241 -18.16 16.57 0.51
N LEU A 242 -19.15 15.82 0.96
CA LEU A 242 -19.48 14.51 0.44
C LEU A 242 -19.89 14.56 -1.05
N ASP A 243 -20.67 15.56 -1.46
CA ASP A 243 -21.03 15.78 -2.87
C ASP A 243 -19.80 16.07 -3.74
N ARG A 244 -18.82 16.83 -3.21
CA ARG A 244 -17.54 17.07 -3.90
C ARG A 244 -16.71 15.80 -4.04
N ILE A 245 -16.68 14.94 -3.02
CA ILE A 245 -16.02 13.64 -3.11
C ILE A 245 -16.73 12.78 -4.16
N ARG A 246 -18.07 12.68 -4.10
CA ARG A 246 -18.87 11.87 -5.02
C ARG A 246 -18.83 12.35 -6.46
N ALA A 247 -18.44 13.59 -6.72
CA ALA A 247 -18.25 14.08 -8.09
C ALA A 247 -17.19 13.29 -8.86
N ASP A 248 -16.18 12.75 -8.17
CA ASP A 248 -15.09 11.99 -8.78
C ASP A 248 -15.08 10.50 -8.40
N PHE A 249 -15.60 10.16 -7.22
CA PHE A 249 -15.43 8.84 -6.62
C PHE A 249 -16.75 8.08 -6.43
N ASP A 250 -16.70 6.78 -6.72
CA ASP A 250 -17.66 5.77 -6.23
C ASP A 250 -16.96 4.86 -5.23
N ALA A 251 -17.73 4.11 -4.43
CA ALA A 251 -17.16 3.11 -3.55
C ALA A 251 -18.04 1.87 -3.39
N GLY A 252 -17.38 0.74 -3.21
CA GLY A 252 -18.03 -0.52 -2.91
C GLY A 252 -17.17 -1.41 -2.04
N ARG A 253 -17.81 -2.37 -1.39
CA ARG A 253 -17.14 -3.38 -0.57
C ARG A 253 -17.41 -4.79 -1.11
N LEU A 254 -16.46 -5.68 -0.89
CA LEU A 254 -16.58 -7.11 -1.16
C LEU A 254 -16.16 -7.92 0.08
N SER A 255 -16.88 -9.00 0.38
CA SER A 255 -16.51 -9.96 1.43
C SER A 255 -15.41 -10.91 0.96
N ASP A 256 -14.79 -11.64 1.88
CA ASP A 256 -13.84 -12.71 1.54
C ASP A 256 -14.48 -13.79 0.65
N ASP A 257 -15.69 -14.25 0.99
CA ASP A 257 -16.44 -15.20 0.14
C ASP A 257 -16.66 -14.63 -1.27
N GLY A 258 -17.06 -13.36 -1.37
CA GLY A 258 -17.26 -12.72 -2.67
C GLY A 258 -15.95 -12.56 -3.45
N ALA A 259 -14.81 -12.36 -2.76
CA ALA A 259 -13.51 -12.33 -3.41
C ALA A 259 -13.11 -13.74 -3.89
N ALA A 260 -13.39 -14.78 -3.11
CA ALA A 260 -13.16 -16.17 -3.51
C ALA A 260 -13.98 -16.54 -4.77
N ASP A 261 -15.27 -16.20 -4.79
CA ASP A 261 -16.15 -16.40 -5.95
C ASP A 261 -15.60 -15.71 -7.22
N VAL A 262 -15.01 -14.52 -7.07
CA VAL A 262 -14.38 -13.79 -8.17
C VAL A 262 -13.10 -14.50 -8.64
N ILE A 263 -12.26 -14.99 -7.73
CA ILE A 263 -11.04 -15.73 -8.08
C ILE A 263 -11.40 -17.01 -8.86
N GLU A 264 -12.35 -17.79 -8.36
CA GLU A 264 -12.84 -19.02 -8.99
C GLU A 264 -13.36 -18.72 -10.40
N ARG A 265 -14.33 -17.80 -10.51
CA ARG A 265 -14.93 -17.44 -11.81
C ARG A 265 -13.91 -16.90 -12.81
N MET A 266 -13.02 -16.01 -12.41
CA MET A 266 -11.99 -15.47 -13.32
C MET A 266 -11.02 -16.55 -13.80
N HIS A 267 -10.78 -17.58 -12.98
CA HIS A 267 -10.00 -18.73 -13.38
C HIS A 267 -10.75 -19.62 -14.37
N GLU A 268 -12.00 -19.96 -14.08
CA GLU A 268 -12.81 -20.85 -14.92
C GLU A 268 -13.16 -20.23 -16.28
N ASP A 269 -13.61 -18.97 -16.27
CA ASP A 269 -14.14 -18.31 -17.47
C ASP A 269 -13.02 -17.73 -18.37
N HIS A 270 -11.90 -17.32 -17.75
CA HIS A 270 -10.84 -16.58 -18.45
C HIS A 270 -9.45 -17.17 -18.32
N GLY A 271 -9.25 -18.21 -17.49
CA GLY A 271 -7.93 -18.77 -17.22
C GLY A 271 -7.02 -17.84 -16.40
N VAL A 272 -7.58 -16.79 -15.76
CA VAL A 272 -6.80 -15.78 -15.02
C VAL A 272 -6.93 -16.01 -13.53
N LEU A 273 -5.81 -16.31 -12.86
CA LEU A 273 -5.75 -16.35 -11.41
C LEU A 273 -5.50 -14.96 -10.84
N LEU A 274 -6.46 -14.46 -10.07
CA LEU A 274 -6.33 -13.22 -9.32
C LEU A 274 -5.83 -13.50 -7.91
N ASP A 275 -5.06 -12.56 -7.36
CA ASP A 275 -4.86 -12.46 -5.92
C ASP A 275 -6.14 -11.87 -5.25
N PRO A 276 -6.36 -12.11 -3.94
CA PRO A 276 -7.58 -11.67 -3.25
C PRO A 276 -7.81 -10.14 -3.28
N HIS A 277 -6.77 -9.32 -3.29
CA HIS A 277 -6.93 -7.86 -3.40
C HIS A 277 -7.45 -7.47 -4.78
N SER A 278 -6.88 -8.06 -5.83
CA SER A 278 -7.32 -7.84 -7.22
C SER A 278 -8.75 -8.33 -7.44
N ALA A 279 -9.12 -9.45 -6.82
CA ALA A 279 -10.47 -9.98 -6.85
C ALA A 279 -11.50 -9.04 -6.18
N VAL A 280 -11.14 -8.39 -5.08
CA VAL A 280 -11.97 -7.32 -4.47
C VAL A 280 -12.23 -6.19 -5.46
N GLY A 281 -11.21 -5.74 -6.18
CA GLY A 281 -11.35 -4.72 -7.23
C GLY A 281 -12.32 -5.14 -8.34
N VAL A 282 -12.11 -6.34 -8.89
CA VAL A 282 -12.96 -6.88 -9.97
C VAL A 282 -14.41 -7.08 -9.52
N GLY A 283 -14.65 -7.68 -8.35
CA GLY A 283 -16.00 -7.90 -7.86
C GLY A 283 -16.76 -6.60 -7.54
N VAL A 284 -16.08 -5.56 -7.05
CA VAL A 284 -16.69 -4.23 -6.86
C VAL A 284 -16.96 -3.57 -8.22
N ALA A 285 -16.03 -3.64 -9.16
CA ALA A 285 -16.18 -3.13 -10.52
C ALA A 285 -17.43 -3.72 -11.21
N GLU A 286 -17.59 -5.04 -11.18
CA GLU A 286 -18.77 -5.73 -11.74
C GLU A 286 -20.08 -5.25 -11.11
N ARG A 287 -20.12 -5.04 -9.79
CA ARG A 287 -21.30 -4.51 -9.09
C ARG A 287 -21.64 -3.08 -9.51
N ILE A 288 -20.63 -2.24 -9.77
CA ILE A 288 -20.84 -0.87 -10.27
C ILE A 288 -21.32 -0.90 -11.72
N LEU A 289 -20.69 -1.71 -12.57
CA LEU A 289 -21.07 -1.86 -13.98
C LEU A 289 -22.51 -2.38 -14.13
N ALA A 290 -22.92 -3.35 -13.31
CA ALA A 290 -24.28 -3.89 -13.31
C ALA A 290 -25.37 -2.86 -12.96
N ARG A 291 -25.00 -1.76 -12.30
CA ARG A 291 -25.92 -0.66 -11.93
C ARG A 291 -25.85 0.53 -12.88
N THR A 292 -24.90 0.53 -13.83
CA THR A 292 -24.65 1.65 -14.73
C THR A 292 -25.34 1.38 -16.07
N PRO A 293 -26.39 2.15 -16.44
CA PRO A 293 -27.22 1.85 -17.61
C PRO A 293 -26.47 1.86 -18.95
N ASP A 294 -25.39 2.65 -19.03
CA ASP A 294 -24.78 2.98 -20.31
C ASP A 294 -23.63 2.08 -20.75
N GLY A 295 -23.08 1.20 -19.91
CA GLY A 295 -22.16 0.09 -20.27
C GLY A 295 -20.95 0.37 -21.20
N ALA A 296 -20.75 1.61 -21.64
CA ALA A 296 -19.92 1.97 -22.78
C ALA A 296 -18.54 2.50 -22.35
N THR A 297 -18.43 3.02 -21.12
CA THR A 297 -17.13 3.43 -20.58
C THR A 297 -16.36 2.18 -20.17
N PRO A 298 -15.17 1.93 -20.72
CA PRO A 298 -14.33 0.83 -20.26
C PRO A 298 -13.90 1.06 -18.82
N MET A 299 -13.84 -0.02 -18.04
CA MET A 299 -13.37 0.00 -16.66
C MET A 299 -12.08 -0.79 -16.51
N VAL A 300 -11.05 -0.15 -15.98
CA VAL A 300 -9.75 -0.76 -15.67
C VAL A 300 -9.69 -1.12 -14.19
N CYS A 301 -9.54 -2.40 -13.87
CA CYS A 301 -9.32 -2.86 -12.51
C CYS A 301 -7.81 -2.99 -12.23
N LEU A 302 -7.32 -2.36 -11.16
CA LEU A 302 -5.91 -2.45 -10.81
C LEU A 302 -5.60 -3.77 -10.11
N ALA A 303 -4.86 -4.65 -10.77
CA ALA A 303 -4.31 -5.85 -10.17
C ALA A 303 -3.09 -5.50 -9.30
N THR A 304 -3.20 -5.62 -7.98
CA THR A 304 -2.22 -5.02 -7.05
C THR A 304 -1.14 -5.98 -6.56
N ALA A 305 -1.37 -7.28 -6.65
CA ALA A 305 -0.37 -8.30 -6.36
C ALA A 305 -0.41 -9.45 -7.37
N HIS A 306 0.64 -10.25 -7.37
CA HIS A 306 0.67 -11.50 -8.11
C HIS A 306 0.01 -12.59 -7.23
N PRO A 307 -0.80 -13.53 -7.78
CA PRO A 307 -1.49 -14.56 -6.99
C PRO A 307 -0.54 -15.39 -6.12
N ALA A 308 0.68 -15.65 -6.58
CA ALA A 308 1.71 -16.34 -5.79
C ALA A 308 2.09 -15.65 -4.47
N LYS A 309 1.73 -14.38 -4.26
CA LYS A 309 1.94 -13.71 -2.95
C LYS A 309 0.93 -14.15 -1.89
N PHE A 310 -0.23 -14.68 -2.30
CA PHE A 310 -1.31 -15.12 -1.41
C PHE A 310 -1.76 -16.53 -1.79
N PRO A 311 -0.84 -17.52 -1.78
CA PRO A 311 -1.09 -18.83 -2.38
C PRO A 311 -2.23 -19.59 -1.70
N ASP A 312 -2.42 -19.41 -0.39
CA ASP A 312 -3.44 -20.14 0.36
C ASP A 312 -4.85 -19.62 0.08
N ALA A 313 -5.03 -18.31 -0.04
CA ALA A 313 -6.30 -17.71 -0.45
C ALA A 313 -6.67 -18.11 -1.89
N VAL A 314 -5.69 -18.08 -2.80
CA VAL A 314 -5.90 -18.48 -4.20
C VAL A 314 -6.22 -19.97 -4.30
N PHE A 315 -5.49 -20.82 -3.57
CA PHE A 315 -5.74 -22.27 -3.57
C PHE A 315 -7.10 -22.62 -2.96
N ALA A 316 -7.49 -21.96 -1.86
CA ALA A 316 -8.79 -22.18 -1.24
C ALA A 316 -9.95 -21.81 -2.17
N ALA A 317 -9.80 -20.75 -2.99
CA ALA A 317 -10.84 -20.31 -3.91
C ALA A 317 -10.89 -21.08 -5.24
N SER A 318 -9.72 -21.42 -5.82
CA SER A 318 -9.65 -21.96 -7.19
C SER A 318 -9.22 -23.43 -7.27
N GLY A 319 -8.76 -24.02 -6.16
CA GLY A 319 -8.09 -25.32 -6.16
C GLY A 319 -6.69 -25.33 -6.81
N VAL A 320 -6.22 -24.19 -7.33
CA VAL A 320 -4.92 -24.07 -7.99
C VAL A 320 -3.94 -23.36 -7.08
N ARG A 321 -2.78 -23.99 -6.83
CA ARG A 321 -1.70 -23.34 -6.07
C ARG A 321 -0.83 -22.53 -7.05
N PRO A 322 -0.79 -21.20 -6.95
CA PRO A 322 -0.08 -20.37 -7.90
C PRO A 322 1.43 -20.60 -7.83
N THR A 323 2.07 -20.73 -8.99
CA THR A 323 3.52 -20.87 -9.10
C THR A 323 4.21 -19.52 -9.00
N LEU A 324 5.41 -19.49 -8.42
CA LEU A 324 6.27 -18.31 -8.48
C LEU A 324 6.64 -17.99 -9.94
N PRO A 325 6.70 -16.70 -10.33
CA PRO A 325 7.28 -16.31 -11.60
C PRO A 325 8.72 -16.83 -11.73
N ALA A 326 9.17 -17.14 -12.96
CA ALA A 326 10.51 -17.68 -13.21
C ALA A 326 11.65 -16.83 -12.59
N LYS A 327 11.47 -15.51 -12.53
CA LYS A 327 12.43 -14.57 -11.90
C LYS A 327 12.58 -14.74 -10.38
N LEU A 328 11.66 -15.46 -9.73
CA LEU A 328 11.67 -15.78 -8.30
C LEU A 328 11.76 -17.31 -8.08
N GLY A 329 12.14 -18.08 -9.11
CA GLY A 329 12.07 -19.55 -9.08
C GLY A 329 13.01 -20.20 -8.06
N ASP A 330 14.15 -19.55 -7.79
CA ASP A 330 15.16 -19.99 -6.82
C ASP A 330 14.99 -19.34 -5.43
N LEU A 331 14.01 -18.44 -5.25
CA LEU A 331 13.81 -17.69 -4.00
C LEU A 331 13.69 -18.60 -2.76
N LEU A 332 13.07 -19.77 -2.92
CA LEU A 332 12.88 -20.74 -1.84
C LEU A 332 14.16 -21.49 -1.47
N GLU A 333 15.20 -21.44 -2.31
CA GLU A 333 16.47 -22.14 -2.14
C GLU A 333 17.59 -21.20 -1.68
N LEU A 334 17.42 -19.88 -1.83
CA LEU A 334 18.41 -18.90 -1.43
C LEU A 334 18.63 -18.90 0.10
N PRO A 335 19.88 -18.66 0.55
CA PRO A 335 20.17 -18.49 1.97
C PRO A 335 19.50 -17.23 2.51
N GLU A 336 19.00 -17.34 3.74
CA GLU A 336 18.34 -16.24 4.42
C GLU A 336 19.32 -15.55 5.38
N HIS A 337 19.24 -14.22 5.44
CA HIS A 337 20.06 -13.34 6.23
C HIS A 337 19.15 -12.32 6.93
N PHE A 338 19.04 -12.43 8.24
CA PHE A 338 18.28 -11.50 9.06
C PHE A 338 18.75 -11.57 10.51
N ASP A 339 18.60 -10.46 11.22
CA ASP A 339 18.83 -10.39 12.66
C ASP A 339 17.54 -10.72 13.41
N HIS A 340 17.66 -11.23 14.64
CA HIS A 340 16.54 -11.38 15.58
C HIS A 340 16.68 -10.39 16.72
N VAL A 341 15.56 -9.75 17.11
CA VAL A 341 15.50 -8.86 18.27
C VAL A 341 14.21 -9.12 19.07
N PRO A 342 14.26 -8.98 20.41
CA PRO A 342 13.03 -8.93 21.20
C PRO A 342 12.22 -7.66 20.86
N ASP A 343 10.95 -7.64 21.25
CA ASP A 343 10.12 -6.43 21.25
C ASP A 343 10.60 -5.42 22.31
N ASP A 344 11.72 -4.76 21.98
CA ASP A 344 12.47 -3.86 22.86
C ASP A 344 13.12 -2.76 22.00
N LEU A 345 12.73 -1.50 22.26
CA LEU A 345 13.23 -0.34 21.52
C LEU A 345 14.75 -0.20 21.63
N ASP A 346 15.33 -0.39 22.82
CA ASP A 346 16.77 -0.22 23.04
C ASP A 346 17.55 -1.21 22.17
N ARG A 347 17.03 -2.44 22.01
CA ARG A 347 17.64 -3.47 21.16
C ARG A 347 17.54 -3.16 19.68
N VAL A 348 16.43 -2.59 19.24
CA VAL A 348 16.27 -2.11 17.86
C VAL A 348 17.25 -0.97 17.59
N GLU A 349 17.37 0.01 18.49
CA GLU A 349 18.29 1.12 18.29
C GLU A 349 19.76 0.70 18.33
N GLU A 350 20.15 -0.19 19.25
CA GLU A 350 21.49 -0.80 19.29
C GLU A 350 21.83 -1.50 17.96
N LEU A 351 20.88 -2.24 17.38
CA LEU A 351 21.04 -2.86 16.07
C LEU A 351 21.24 -1.81 14.97
N VAL A 352 20.41 -0.76 14.95
CA VAL A 352 20.53 0.33 13.97
C VAL A 352 21.88 1.01 14.05
N ARG A 353 22.37 1.32 15.27
CA ARG A 353 23.72 1.89 15.48
C ARG A 353 24.80 0.93 14.99
N ARG A 354 24.67 -0.37 15.27
CA ARG A 354 25.62 -1.40 14.81
C ARG A 354 25.73 -1.47 13.30
N VAL A 355 24.60 -1.48 12.57
CA VAL A 355 24.63 -1.59 11.09
C VAL A 355 25.19 -0.34 10.43
N LEU A 356 25.10 0.82 11.09
CA LEU A 356 25.72 2.06 10.62
C LEU A 356 27.24 2.09 10.83
N ALA A 357 27.73 1.52 11.93
CA ALA A 357 29.15 1.47 12.23
C ALA A 357 29.98 0.63 11.25
N VAL A 358 29.36 -0.29 10.50
CA VAL A 358 30.04 -1.13 9.48
C VAL A 358 30.36 -0.35 8.19
N ARG A 359 29.91 0.91 8.09
CA ARG A 359 30.08 1.76 6.90
C ARG A 359 31.43 2.48 6.83
N ASP A 360 32.06 2.71 7.98
CA ASP A 360 33.39 3.34 8.12
C ASP A 360 34.48 2.25 8.17
#